data_AF-A0A4U1DAG9-F1
#
_entry.id   AF-A0A4U1DAG9-F1
#
_cell.length_a   1.000
_cell.length_b   1.000
_cell.length_c   1.000
_cell.angle_alpha   90.00
_cell.angle_beta   90.00
_cell.angle_gamma   90.00
#
_symmetry.space_group_name_H-M   'P 1'
#
loop_
_entity.id
_entity.type
_entity.pdbx_description
1 polymer ?
#
loop_
_entity_poly.entity_id
_entity_poly.type
_entity_poly.pdbx_seq_one_letter_code
_entity_poly.pdbx_strand_id
1 'polypeptide(L)'
;MEKGKLIPLFVTAFFVVVVTIFSFSLVKSNPSEPVTGKVSADGSETTENVESGDGTVTNNVENNINGENAEVTNTINNSVKNGKNNTVDNNVSNNIEVNVNVNVTNDIGNNIEGQNANASQENTKETSNNGQEEKPADQNGETGAKENDPSNDDEVVWGVDSASSTDSEMLSCVRENYGEPKVWGRYLGEKEGVSSGITTDEAEFLHSNNILVLPIWNHFTDATGYDSGKSEAEQAIKKAEELGLPAGVPIFADIEPSYPVNSEFIKAWYDVLGNSNYKPGIYGVFESGNELTTAFEEAAGNDKNILASTYIWTASPHTGTTSESNAPTYEPEAPENSLVGGWQYGIEGKACNIDTNLFSGKITEILW
;
A
#
# COMPACT_ATOMS: atom_id res chain seq x y z
N MET A 1 -70.59 2.00 37.11
CA MET A 1 -69.78 0.80 36.90
C MET A 1 -68.71 1.18 35.86
N GLU A 2 -67.75 2.05 36.21
CA GLU A 2 -66.41 1.74 36.80
C GLU A 2 -65.54 0.94 35.82
N LYS A 3 -64.63 1.54 35.03
CA LYS A 3 -63.29 2.15 35.31
C LYS A 3 -62.33 1.26 36.10
N GLY A 4 -61.24 0.85 35.42
CA GLY A 4 -60.02 0.32 36.02
C GLY A 4 -58.80 0.56 35.13
N LYS A 5 -58.14 1.72 35.31
CA LYS A 5 -56.72 1.96 34.97
C LYS A 5 -55.90 1.62 36.22
N LEU A 6 -54.69 1.07 36.07
CA LEU A 6 -53.64 1.19 37.09
C LEU A 6 -52.25 1.10 36.46
N ILE A 7 -51.60 2.27 36.43
CA ILE A 7 -50.16 2.50 36.32
C ILE A 7 -49.66 2.72 37.76
N PRO A 8 -48.52 2.20 38.20
CA PRO A 8 -47.85 2.72 39.38
C PRO A 8 -46.90 3.86 39.01
N LEU A 9 -47.29 5.05 39.43
CA LEU A 9 -46.43 6.19 39.76
C LEU A 9 -45.43 5.79 40.86
N PHE A 10 -44.18 6.26 40.77
CA PHE A 10 -43.57 7.02 41.87
C PHE A 10 -42.62 8.06 41.29
N VAL A 11 -43.03 9.32 41.40
CA VAL A 11 -42.24 10.53 41.12
C VAL A 11 -42.16 11.30 42.43
N THR A 12 -40.99 11.92 42.63
CA THR A 12 -40.65 13.05 43.52
C THR A 12 -40.56 12.86 45.04
N ALA A 13 -39.33 13.01 45.53
CA ALA A 13 -39.02 14.01 46.56
C ALA A 13 -37.63 14.62 46.27
N PHE A 14 -37.61 15.94 46.13
CA PHE A 14 -36.50 16.81 45.79
C PHE A 14 -36.16 17.64 47.05
N PHE A 15 -34.89 18.04 47.18
CA PHE A 15 -34.30 18.97 48.17
C PHE A 15 -34.11 18.50 49.64
N VAL A 16 -32.84 18.41 50.05
CA VAL A 16 -32.11 19.37 50.93
C VAL A 16 -30.88 18.63 51.48
N VAL A 17 -29.67 18.93 50.97
CA VAL A 17 -28.49 19.36 51.76
C VAL A 17 -27.55 20.06 50.78
N VAL A 18 -27.63 21.39 50.76
CA VAL A 18 -26.61 22.29 50.21
C VAL A 18 -25.75 22.73 51.40
N VAL A 19 -24.44 22.86 51.15
CA VAL A 19 -23.39 23.43 52.02
C VAL A 19 -22.76 22.47 53.04
N THR A 20 -21.54 22.03 52.70
CA THR A 20 -20.31 21.77 53.49
C THR A 20 -19.65 20.55 52.82
N ILE A 21 -18.55 20.60 52.08
CA ILE A 21 -17.28 21.28 52.34
C ILE A 21 -16.66 21.63 50.97
N PHE A 22 -16.76 22.91 50.60
CA PHE A 22 -15.81 23.55 49.69
C PHE A 22 -14.57 23.85 50.53
N SER A 23 -13.54 23.01 50.42
CA SER A 23 -12.15 23.30 50.81
C SER A 23 -11.34 22.04 50.56
N PHE A 24 -10.68 21.93 49.41
CA PHE A 24 -9.25 21.64 49.35
C PHE A 24 -8.74 21.94 47.94
N SER A 25 -7.93 22.98 47.89
CA SER A 25 -6.80 23.21 46.99
C SER A 25 -7.06 23.31 45.49
N LEU A 26 -7.12 24.58 45.06
CA LEU A 26 -6.34 25.08 43.94
C LEU A 26 -4.94 24.44 43.93
N VAL A 27 -4.76 23.39 43.14
CA VAL A 27 -3.44 23.01 42.64
C VAL A 27 -3.26 23.78 41.35
N LYS A 28 -2.43 24.81 41.43
CA LYS A 28 -1.80 25.46 40.28
C LYS A 28 -1.21 24.35 39.41
N SER A 29 -1.69 24.18 38.18
CA SER A 29 -1.00 23.40 37.17
C SER A 29 0.33 24.10 36.89
N ASN A 30 1.40 23.65 37.53
CA ASN A 30 2.73 23.96 37.05
C ASN A 30 2.90 23.24 35.71
N PRO A 31 3.49 23.87 34.68
CA PRO A 31 3.86 23.14 33.47
C PRO A 31 4.80 22.02 33.91
N SER A 32 4.41 20.78 33.64
CA SER A 32 5.26 19.62 33.88
C SER A 32 6.52 19.80 33.05
N GLU A 33 7.68 19.85 33.72
CA GLU A 33 8.97 19.74 33.03
C GLU A 33 9.00 18.42 32.24
N PRO A 34 9.58 18.40 31.03
CA PRO A 34 9.68 17.19 30.24
C PRO A 34 10.42 16.12 31.05
N VAL A 35 9.80 14.95 31.17
CA VAL A 35 10.40 13.78 31.82
C VAL A 35 11.58 13.32 30.96
N THR A 36 12.79 13.73 31.30
CA THR A 36 14.01 13.16 30.73
C THR A 36 14.37 11.87 31.47
N GLY A 37 13.99 10.73 30.90
CA GLY A 37 14.54 9.44 31.29
C GLY A 37 15.90 9.23 30.65
N LYS A 38 17.00 9.35 31.42
CA LYS A 38 18.31 8.82 31.02
C LYS A 38 18.43 7.39 31.52
N VAL A 39 18.48 6.43 30.61
CA VAL A 39 19.00 5.09 30.94
C VAL A 39 20.52 5.16 30.80
N SER A 40 21.22 5.12 31.94
CA SER A 40 22.68 5.03 31.99
C SER A 40 23.08 3.57 32.10
N ALA A 41 23.79 3.05 31.11
CA ALA A 41 24.53 1.80 31.24
C ALA A 41 25.86 2.12 31.95
N ASP A 42 25.90 1.89 33.25
CA ASP A 42 27.13 1.80 34.07
C ASP A 42 27.11 0.38 34.65
N GLY A 43 28.10 -0.50 34.51
CA GLY A 43 29.42 -0.49 33.92
C GLY A 43 30.06 -1.84 34.32
N SER A 44 31.04 -2.32 33.54
CA SER A 44 32.20 -3.10 33.99
C SER A 44 32.73 -3.94 32.82
N GLU A 45 33.92 -3.55 32.36
CA GLU A 45 34.77 -4.34 31.48
C GLU A 45 35.09 -5.71 32.09
N THR A 46 34.80 -6.76 31.35
CA THR A 46 35.62 -7.98 31.33
C THR A 46 35.96 -8.24 29.88
N THR A 47 37.25 -8.08 29.57
CA THR A 47 37.87 -8.45 28.29
C THR A 47 37.78 -9.97 28.10
N GLU A 48 36.70 -10.42 27.46
CA GLU A 48 36.66 -11.66 26.72
C GLU A 48 36.44 -11.32 25.25
N ASN A 49 37.05 -12.09 24.34
CA ASN A 49 36.87 -11.93 22.90
C ASN A 49 35.37 -12.05 22.55
N VAL A 50 34.70 -10.90 22.42
CA VAL A 50 33.31 -10.86 21.94
C VAL A 50 33.36 -11.05 20.43
N GLU A 51 32.88 -12.20 19.97
CA GLU A 51 32.54 -12.41 18.56
C GLU A 51 31.64 -11.26 18.08
N SER A 52 31.89 -10.76 16.88
CA SER A 52 31.10 -9.70 16.24
C SER A 52 29.64 -10.15 16.13
N GLY A 53 28.82 -9.78 17.11
CA GLY A 53 27.39 -10.00 17.08
C GLY A 53 26.71 -8.93 16.25
N ASP A 54 25.71 -9.34 15.47
CA ASP A 54 24.81 -8.41 14.80
C ASP A 54 23.98 -7.66 15.86
N GLY A 55 23.84 -6.34 15.68
CA GLY A 55 23.08 -5.48 16.59
C GLY A 55 21.84 -4.92 15.91
N THR A 56 20.67 -5.10 16.53
CA THR A 56 19.43 -4.45 16.14
C THR A 56 19.09 -3.34 17.12
N VAL A 57 18.81 -2.14 16.61
CA VAL A 57 18.31 -1.02 17.41
C VAL A 57 16.95 -0.59 16.86
N THR A 58 15.94 -0.58 17.72
CA THR A 58 14.59 -0.11 17.37
C THR A 58 14.18 1.02 18.32
N ASN A 59 13.91 2.20 17.78
CA ASN A 59 13.30 3.31 18.52
C ASN A 59 11.87 3.52 18.03
N ASN A 60 10.91 3.53 18.94
CA ASN A 60 9.54 3.93 18.66
C ASN A 60 9.19 5.12 19.55
N VAL A 61 8.96 6.29 18.94
CA VAL A 61 8.62 7.53 19.62
C VAL A 61 7.25 7.99 19.15
N GLU A 62 6.29 8.04 20.07
CA GLU A 62 4.94 8.51 19.81
C GLU A 62 4.67 9.77 20.64
N ASN A 63 4.37 10.88 19.97
CA ASN A 63 3.91 12.11 20.61
C ASN A 63 2.45 12.34 20.28
N ASN A 64 1.60 12.32 21.30
CA ASN A 64 0.21 12.70 21.18
C ASN A 64 -0.02 14.02 21.93
N ILE A 65 -0.30 15.10 21.20
CA ILE A 65 -0.47 16.44 21.78
C ILE A 65 -1.83 17.01 21.39
N ASN A 66 -2.58 17.40 22.43
CA ASN A 66 -3.83 18.15 22.30
C ASN A 66 -3.72 19.45 23.12
N GLY A 67 -3.90 20.58 22.46
CA GLY A 67 -3.68 21.91 23.04
C GLY A 67 -3.85 23.05 22.04
N GLU A 68 -3.54 24.29 22.44
CA GLU A 68 -3.70 25.46 21.56
C GLU A 68 -2.49 25.68 20.63
N ASN A 69 -1.28 25.35 21.09
CA ASN A 69 -0.05 25.37 20.30
C ASN A 69 0.79 24.14 20.64
N ALA A 70 1.55 23.63 19.67
CA ALA A 70 2.45 22.49 19.87
C ALA A 70 3.81 22.74 19.18
N GLU A 71 4.88 22.50 19.94
CA GLU A 71 6.22 22.36 19.40
C GLU A 71 6.73 20.97 19.80
N VAL A 72 7.05 20.16 18.80
CA VAL A 72 7.54 18.78 19.02
C VAL A 72 8.87 18.61 18.33
N THR A 73 9.88 18.22 19.11
CA THR A 73 11.20 17.90 18.60
C THR A 73 11.61 16.51 19.04
N ASN A 74 11.73 15.60 18.07
CA ASN A 74 12.26 14.26 18.30
C ASN A 74 13.64 14.18 17.66
N THR A 75 14.64 13.88 18.48
CA THR A 75 16.01 13.66 18.00
C THR A 75 16.45 12.25 18.35
N ILE A 76 16.66 11.42 17.33
CA ILE A 76 17.10 10.03 17.50
C ILE A 76 18.43 9.86 16.78
N ASN A 77 19.46 9.49 17.54
CA ASN A 77 20.78 9.23 16.99
C ASN A 77 21.23 7.82 17.38
N ASN A 78 21.30 6.93 16.40
CA ASN A 78 21.78 5.56 16.62
C ASN A 78 23.16 5.39 16.01
N SER A 79 24.06 4.77 16.76
CA SER A 79 25.34 4.31 16.24
C SER A 79 25.54 2.85 16.56
N VAL A 80 25.63 2.03 15.52
CA VAL A 80 25.85 0.59 15.65
C VAL A 80 27.14 0.23 14.92
N LYS A 81 28.05 -0.43 15.62
CA LYS A 81 29.39 -0.78 15.11
C LYS A 81 29.66 -2.26 15.31
N ASN A 82 30.47 -2.82 14.41
CA ASN A 82 31.06 -4.15 14.53
C ASN A 82 30.10 -5.35 14.42
N GLY A 83 29.10 -5.27 13.54
CA GLY A 83 28.25 -6.42 13.12
C GLY A 83 28.26 -6.58 11.60
N LYS A 84 27.86 -7.75 11.09
CA LYS A 84 27.72 -8.02 9.65
C LYS A 84 26.35 -7.61 9.13
N ASN A 85 25.30 -7.76 9.96
CA ASN A 85 23.91 -7.46 9.65
C ASN A 85 23.31 -6.53 10.73
N ASN A 86 23.87 -5.34 10.89
CA ASN A 86 23.31 -4.36 11.81
C ASN A 86 22.04 -3.73 11.21
N THR A 87 20.96 -3.72 11.99
CA THR A 87 19.67 -3.11 11.60
C THR A 87 19.32 -1.98 12.56
N VAL A 88 18.86 -0.86 12.02
CA VAL A 88 18.40 0.28 12.82
C VAL A 88 17.06 0.76 12.28
N ASP A 89 16.02 0.60 13.09
CA ASP A 89 14.65 1.01 12.79
C ASP A 89 14.24 2.17 13.70
N ASN A 90 13.84 3.30 13.14
CA ASN A 90 13.30 4.42 13.90
C ASN A 90 11.90 4.75 13.41
N ASN A 91 10.90 4.56 14.28
CA ASN A 91 9.54 5.01 14.06
C ASN A 91 9.29 6.24 14.95
N VAL A 92 8.87 7.34 14.33
CA VAL A 92 8.50 8.57 15.03
C VAL A 92 7.12 9.02 14.55
N SER A 93 6.11 8.83 15.39
CA SER A 93 4.74 9.26 15.15
C SER A 93 4.43 10.53 15.95
N ASN A 94 3.88 11.55 15.30
CA ASN A 94 3.44 12.79 15.94
C ASN A 94 1.97 13.03 15.61
N ASN A 95 1.08 12.66 16.52
CA ASN A 95 -0.34 12.93 16.41
C ASN A 95 -0.64 14.24 17.15
N ILE A 96 -0.84 15.33 16.40
CA ILE A 96 -1.01 16.68 16.96
C ILE A 96 -2.36 17.24 16.55
N GLU A 97 -3.22 17.44 17.54
CA GLU A 97 -4.55 18.03 17.39
C GLU A 97 -4.54 19.43 18.04
N VAL A 98 -4.13 20.46 17.28
CA VAL A 98 -4.10 21.86 17.77
C VAL A 98 -4.58 22.85 16.71
N ASN A 99 -5.09 24.01 17.17
CA ASN A 99 -5.88 24.94 16.34
C ASN A 99 -5.12 26.17 15.81
N VAL A 100 -3.86 26.40 16.20
CA VAL A 100 -3.19 27.68 15.94
C VAL A 100 -1.82 27.53 15.28
N ASN A 101 -0.77 27.15 16.01
CA ASN A 101 0.57 26.97 15.44
C ASN A 101 1.17 25.61 15.80
N VAL A 102 1.68 24.92 14.78
CA VAL A 102 2.37 23.64 14.89
C VAL A 102 3.75 23.76 14.26
N ASN A 103 4.80 23.51 15.04
CA ASN A 103 6.14 23.29 14.52
C ASN A 103 6.60 21.89 14.95
N VAL A 104 6.84 21.02 13.99
CA VAL A 104 7.39 19.68 14.23
C VAL A 104 8.76 19.58 13.57
N THR A 105 9.74 19.09 14.31
CA THR A 105 11.07 18.79 13.79
C THR A 105 11.50 17.42 14.26
N ASN A 106 11.64 16.48 13.32
CA ASN A 106 12.20 15.16 13.58
C ASN A 106 13.60 15.11 12.94
N ASP A 107 14.63 14.98 13.75
CA ASP A 107 16.02 14.88 13.31
C ASP A 107 16.56 13.48 13.65
N ILE A 108 16.78 12.67 12.63
CA ILE A 108 17.12 11.25 12.77
C ILE A 108 18.44 10.97 12.07
N GLY A 109 19.45 10.61 12.86
CA GLY A 109 20.78 10.24 12.39
C GLY A 109 21.10 8.78 12.69
N ASN A 110 21.38 7.98 11.65
CA ASN A 110 21.83 6.60 11.80
C ASN A 110 23.27 6.47 11.27
N ASN A 111 24.20 6.03 12.12
CA ASN A 111 25.57 5.69 11.72
C ASN A 111 25.86 4.21 11.96
N ILE A 112 25.87 3.42 10.88
CA ILE A 112 26.08 1.97 10.91
C ILE A 112 27.45 1.65 10.30
N GLU A 113 28.37 1.14 11.11
CA GLU A 113 29.72 0.72 10.68
C GLU A 113 29.85 -0.82 10.74
N GLY A 114 29.97 -1.47 9.59
CA GLY A 114 30.15 -2.92 9.47
C GLY A 114 31.61 -3.38 9.57
N GLN A 115 31.83 -4.65 9.94
CA GLN A 115 33.17 -5.26 9.84
C GLN A 115 33.50 -5.63 8.39
N ASN A 116 34.54 -5.00 7.84
CA ASN A 116 35.13 -5.41 6.56
C ASN A 116 35.63 -6.86 6.62
N ALA A 117 34.90 -7.78 5.98
CA ALA A 117 35.46 -9.04 5.53
C ALA A 117 36.29 -8.75 4.27
N ASN A 118 37.61 -8.93 4.35
CA ASN A 118 38.61 -8.93 3.28
C ASN A 118 38.05 -8.94 1.84
N ALA A 119 37.90 -7.76 1.24
CA ALA A 119 37.92 -7.61 -0.20
C ALA A 119 39.38 -7.61 -0.65
N SER A 120 39.77 -8.73 -1.27
CA SER A 120 40.95 -8.86 -2.11
C SER A 120 41.03 -7.68 -3.08
N GLN A 121 42.24 -7.15 -3.22
CA GLN A 121 42.60 -6.06 -4.13
C GLN A 121 42.02 -6.24 -5.53
N GLU A 122 41.17 -5.31 -5.97
CA GLU A 122 41.12 -4.92 -7.38
C GLU A 122 41.19 -3.39 -7.50
N ASN A 123 42.15 -2.98 -8.31
CA ASN A 123 42.66 -1.62 -8.50
C ASN A 123 41.57 -0.56 -8.69
N THR A 124 41.48 0.36 -7.73
CA THR A 124 41.07 1.73 -7.97
C THR A 124 42.16 2.42 -8.79
N LYS A 125 41.91 2.64 -10.10
CA LYS A 125 42.57 3.73 -10.82
C LYS A 125 41.65 4.94 -10.76
N GLU A 126 41.85 5.75 -9.73
CA GLU A 126 41.57 7.18 -9.85
C GLU A 126 42.39 7.73 -11.01
N THR A 127 41.72 8.35 -11.97
CA THR A 127 42.38 9.38 -12.77
C THR A 127 41.50 10.63 -12.70
N SER A 128 41.93 11.54 -11.84
CA SER A 128 41.56 12.95 -11.87
C SER A 128 41.82 13.50 -13.27
N ASN A 129 40.87 14.25 -13.84
CA ASN A 129 41.19 15.21 -14.90
C ASN A 129 40.60 16.57 -14.52
N ASN A 130 41.53 17.45 -14.14
CA ASN A 130 41.34 18.88 -14.04
C ASN A 130 41.49 19.47 -15.45
N GLY A 131 40.73 20.54 -15.73
CA GLY A 131 40.39 20.96 -17.09
C GLY A 131 41.50 21.57 -17.95
N GLN A 132 41.19 21.70 -19.24
CA GLN A 132 41.58 22.86 -20.03
C GLN A 132 40.71 23.01 -21.29
N GLU A 133 40.22 24.23 -21.47
CA GLU A 133 39.51 24.75 -22.64
C GLU A 133 40.40 24.72 -23.89
N GLU A 134 39.86 24.28 -25.03
CA GLU A 134 40.06 24.92 -26.34
C GLU A 134 38.79 24.73 -27.19
N LYS A 135 38.48 25.76 -27.98
CA LYS A 135 37.29 25.96 -28.82
C LYS A 135 37.76 26.13 -30.28
N PRO A 136 36.85 26.19 -31.28
CA PRO A 136 36.18 25.10 -31.97
C PRO A 136 36.68 24.92 -33.43
N ALA A 137 36.36 23.79 -34.06
CA ALA A 137 36.36 23.70 -35.52
C ALA A 137 35.16 22.87 -36.00
N ASP A 138 34.33 23.53 -36.81
CA ASP A 138 33.25 22.94 -37.61
C ASP A 138 33.74 21.76 -38.45
N GLN A 139 32.96 20.67 -38.47
CA GLN A 139 32.45 20.07 -39.71
C GLN A 139 31.43 18.95 -39.43
N ASN A 140 30.16 19.30 -39.62
CA ASN A 140 29.15 18.62 -40.44
C ASN A 140 29.08 17.07 -40.47
N GLY A 141 27.96 16.56 -39.93
CA GLY A 141 27.16 15.51 -40.57
C GLY A 141 27.47 14.06 -40.21
N GLU A 142 26.69 13.50 -39.28
CA GLU A 142 25.93 12.25 -39.50
C GLU A 142 24.99 12.01 -38.31
N THR A 143 23.70 11.82 -38.63
CA THR A 143 22.63 11.50 -37.71
C THR A 143 22.80 10.08 -37.17
N GLY A 144 23.40 9.97 -35.98
CA GLY A 144 23.41 8.74 -35.19
C GLY A 144 22.02 8.47 -34.61
N ALA A 145 21.44 7.35 -35.02
CA ALA A 145 20.21 6.81 -34.48
C ALA A 145 20.28 6.75 -32.95
N LYS A 146 19.23 7.23 -32.28
CA LYS A 146 18.96 6.88 -30.89
C LYS A 146 18.82 5.35 -30.87
N GLU A 147 19.70 4.70 -30.11
CA GLU A 147 19.55 3.30 -29.76
C GLU A 147 18.13 3.11 -29.18
N ASN A 148 17.40 2.19 -29.78
CA ASN A 148 16.11 1.76 -29.31
C ASN A 148 16.32 1.09 -27.96
N ASP A 149 15.89 1.77 -26.90
CA ASP A 149 15.51 1.12 -25.64
C ASP A 149 14.45 0.05 -26.00
N PRO A 150 14.67 -1.24 -25.69
CA PRO A 150 13.64 -2.24 -25.94
C PRO A 150 12.39 -1.82 -25.17
N SER A 151 11.29 -1.63 -25.88
CA SER A 151 10.00 -1.30 -25.30
C SER A 151 9.70 -2.26 -24.15
N ASN A 152 9.29 -1.72 -22.99
CA ASN A 152 8.79 -2.40 -21.79
C ASN A 152 7.51 -3.26 -22.04
N ASP A 153 7.19 -3.51 -23.31
CA ASP A 153 6.01 -4.20 -23.79
C ASP A 153 6.04 -5.70 -23.52
N ASP A 154 7.24 -6.29 -23.43
CA ASP A 154 7.46 -7.73 -23.27
C ASP A 154 7.89 -8.13 -21.84
N GLU A 155 8.09 -7.17 -20.93
CA GLU A 155 8.44 -7.47 -19.55
C GLU A 155 7.23 -8.09 -18.83
N VAL A 156 7.48 -9.14 -18.05
CA VAL A 156 6.49 -9.76 -17.18
C VAL A 156 7.06 -9.77 -15.78
N VAL A 157 6.30 -9.24 -14.82
CA VAL A 157 6.69 -9.23 -13.41
C VAL A 157 5.79 -10.15 -12.60
N TRP A 158 6.36 -10.73 -11.55
CA TRP A 158 5.62 -11.55 -10.60
C TRP A 158 5.05 -10.67 -9.48
N GLY A 159 3.87 -11.04 -9.01
CA GLY A 159 3.22 -10.36 -7.90
C GLY A 159 2.21 -11.26 -7.19
N VAL A 160 1.56 -10.70 -6.19
CA VAL A 160 0.58 -11.39 -5.37
C VAL A 160 -0.64 -10.51 -5.16
N ASP A 161 -1.72 -11.08 -4.64
CA ASP A 161 -2.80 -10.33 -4.02
C ASP A 161 -3.24 -11.02 -2.73
N SER A 162 -3.89 -10.28 -1.84
CA SER A 162 -4.35 -10.84 -0.57
C SER A 162 -5.60 -10.16 -0.06
N ALA A 163 -6.52 -10.96 0.48
CA ALA A 163 -7.67 -10.47 1.23
C ALA A 163 -7.26 -9.81 2.56
N SER A 164 -6.30 -10.40 3.27
CA SER A 164 -5.78 -9.85 4.52
C SER A 164 -4.84 -8.66 4.29
N SER A 165 -4.70 -7.81 5.31
CA SER A 165 -3.68 -6.74 5.34
C SER A 165 -2.26 -7.30 5.19
N THR A 166 -1.41 -6.51 4.56
CA THR A 166 0.00 -6.79 4.32
C THR A 166 0.87 -6.02 5.29
N ASP A 167 1.36 -6.72 6.31
CA ASP A 167 2.36 -6.20 7.23
C ASP A 167 3.75 -6.82 6.95
N SER A 168 4.72 -6.54 7.82
CA SER A 168 6.07 -7.08 7.72
C SER A 168 6.10 -8.61 7.81
N GLU A 169 5.19 -9.23 8.56
CA GLU A 169 5.14 -10.69 8.70
C GLU A 169 4.63 -11.34 7.41
N MET A 170 3.54 -10.82 6.86
CA MET A 170 3.00 -11.28 5.57
C MET A 170 4.02 -11.11 4.44
N LEU A 171 4.64 -9.92 4.31
CA LEU A 171 5.64 -9.67 3.27
C LEU A 171 6.86 -10.59 3.43
N SER A 172 7.35 -10.80 4.67
CA SER A 172 8.47 -11.71 4.91
C SER A 172 8.11 -13.15 4.56
N CYS A 173 6.89 -13.60 4.90
CA CYS A 173 6.42 -14.93 4.55
C CYS A 173 6.38 -15.14 3.03
N VAL A 174 5.90 -14.14 2.27
CA VAL A 174 5.91 -14.19 0.80
C VAL A 174 7.34 -14.28 0.26
N ARG A 175 8.26 -13.43 0.74
CA ARG A 175 9.67 -13.42 0.32
C ARG A 175 10.40 -14.74 0.59
N GLU A 176 10.14 -15.34 1.75
CA GLU A 176 10.80 -16.58 2.16
C GLU A 176 10.26 -17.82 1.43
N ASN A 177 8.96 -17.85 1.09
CA ASN A 177 8.30 -19.04 0.57
C ASN A 177 7.97 -18.99 -0.93
N TYR A 178 7.82 -17.80 -1.50
CA TYR A 178 7.34 -17.62 -2.87
C TYR A 178 8.28 -16.79 -3.74
N GLY A 179 8.73 -15.62 -3.29
CA GLY A 179 9.57 -14.74 -4.11
C GLY A 179 9.39 -13.27 -3.79
N GLU A 180 9.96 -12.40 -4.61
CA GLU A 180 9.95 -10.95 -4.40
C GLU A 180 8.82 -10.31 -5.23
N PRO A 181 7.66 -9.97 -4.63
CA PRO A 181 6.55 -9.42 -5.39
C PRO A 181 6.88 -8.01 -5.88
N LYS A 182 6.56 -7.72 -7.15
CA LYS A 182 6.62 -6.35 -7.72
C LYS A 182 5.29 -5.62 -7.66
N VAL A 183 4.21 -6.38 -7.57
CA VAL A 183 2.84 -5.89 -7.47
C VAL A 183 2.14 -6.63 -6.34
N TRP A 184 1.34 -5.89 -5.56
CA TRP A 184 0.45 -6.43 -4.55
C TRP A 184 -0.99 -5.94 -4.77
N GLY A 185 -1.90 -6.85 -5.09
CA GLY A 185 -3.33 -6.57 -5.20
C GLY A 185 -3.96 -6.38 -3.83
N ARG A 186 -4.59 -5.24 -3.59
CA ARG A 186 -5.21 -4.89 -2.30
C ARG A 186 -6.55 -4.20 -2.48
N TYR A 187 -7.46 -4.52 -1.57
CA TYR A 187 -8.84 -4.02 -1.59
C TYR A 187 -8.91 -2.59 -1.08
N LEU A 188 -9.59 -1.70 -1.80
CA LEU A 188 -9.73 -0.30 -1.42
C LEU A 188 -10.53 -0.09 -0.12
N GLY A 189 -11.44 -1.01 0.22
CA GLY A 189 -12.31 -0.89 1.38
C GLY A 189 -12.54 -2.21 2.10
N GLU A 190 -12.79 -2.13 3.40
CA GLU A 190 -13.14 -3.26 4.25
C GLU A 190 -14.46 -3.90 3.83
N LYS A 191 -14.47 -5.22 3.64
CA LYS A 191 -15.68 -6.03 3.48
C LYS A 191 -15.67 -7.12 4.55
N GLU A 192 -16.50 -6.95 5.57
CA GLU A 192 -16.49 -7.78 6.78
C GLU A 192 -16.52 -9.28 6.45
N GLY A 193 -15.51 -10.00 6.96
CA GLY A 193 -15.38 -11.45 6.77
C GLY A 193 -14.93 -11.88 5.36
N VAL A 194 -14.61 -10.93 4.49
CA VAL A 194 -14.19 -11.19 3.10
C VAL A 194 -12.80 -10.60 2.83
N SER A 195 -12.61 -9.29 3.04
CA SER A 195 -11.36 -8.61 2.73
C SER A 195 -11.09 -7.42 3.64
N SER A 196 -9.81 -7.25 4.00
CA SER A 196 -9.31 -6.10 4.71
C SER A 196 -9.00 -4.96 3.74
N GLY A 197 -9.55 -3.77 4.02
CA GLY A 197 -9.27 -2.57 3.22
C GLY A 197 -7.85 -2.06 3.45
N ILE A 198 -7.14 -1.69 2.39
CA ILE A 198 -5.81 -1.07 2.47
C ILE A 198 -5.87 0.26 3.21
N THR A 199 -4.85 0.52 4.03
CA THR A 199 -4.64 1.80 4.71
C THR A 199 -3.52 2.61 4.06
N THR A 200 -3.44 3.90 4.34
CA THR A 200 -2.32 4.74 3.88
C THR A 200 -0.98 4.19 4.39
N ASP A 201 -0.89 3.78 5.66
CA ASP A 201 0.32 3.19 6.24
C ASP A 201 0.72 1.88 5.53
N GLU A 202 -0.25 1.04 5.15
CA GLU A 202 -0.01 -0.20 4.40
C GLU A 202 0.49 0.09 2.98
N ALA A 203 -0.09 1.07 2.30
CA ALA A 203 0.38 1.51 0.99
C ALA A 203 1.80 2.07 1.05
N GLU A 204 2.10 2.95 2.02
CA GLU A 204 3.44 3.49 2.25
C GLU A 204 4.46 2.37 2.58
N PHE A 205 4.05 1.38 3.37
CA PHE A 205 4.86 0.21 3.64
C PHE A 205 5.21 -0.57 2.37
N LEU A 206 4.23 -0.86 1.51
CA LEU A 206 4.45 -1.53 0.21
C LEU A 206 5.36 -0.70 -0.70
N HIS A 207 5.11 0.61 -0.82
CA HIS A 207 5.94 1.51 -1.64
C HIS A 207 7.39 1.61 -1.13
N SER A 208 7.59 1.66 0.19
CA SER A 208 8.93 1.66 0.78
C SER A 208 9.72 0.38 0.48
N ASN A 209 9.01 -0.69 0.13
CA ASN A 209 9.58 -1.97 -0.33
C ASN A 209 9.67 -2.08 -1.86
N ASN A 210 9.40 -1.00 -2.61
CA ASN A 210 9.34 -0.96 -4.08
C ASN A 210 8.28 -1.92 -4.65
N ILE A 211 7.14 -2.03 -3.98
CA ILE A 211 6.00 -2.85 -4.40
C ILE A 211 4.88 -1.91 -4.82
N LEU A 212 4.38 -2.09 -6.04
CA LEU A 212 3.25 -1.34 -6.58
C LEU A 212 1.94 -1.93 -6.04
N VAL A 213 0.95 -1.08 -5.83
CA VAL A 213 -0.38 -1.51 -5.38
C VAL A 213 -1.34 -1.60 -6.57
N LEU A 214 -1.98 -2.76 -6.74
CA LEU A 214 -3.11 -2.95 -7.65
C LEU A 214 -4.43 -2.77 -6.87
N PRO A 215 -5.20 -1.69 -7.10
CA PRO A 215 -6.41 -1.41 -6.32
C PRO A 215 -7.62 -2.23 -6.76
N ILE A 216 -8.28 -2.86 -5.80
CA ILE A 216 -9.41 -3.77 -6.03
C ILE A 216 -10.67 -3.23 -5.34
N TRP A 217 -11.81 -3.28 -6.04
CA TRP A 217 -13.13 -2.94 -5.50
C TRP A 217 -14.06 -4.15 -5.55
N ASN A 218 -14.49 -4.64 -4.38
CA ASN A 218 -15.28 -5.88 -4.25
C ASN A 218 -16.57 -5.73 -3.44
N HIS A 219 -17.12 -4.52 -3.28
CA HIS A 219 -18.25 -4.25 -2.38
C HIS A 219 -19.62 -4.68 -2.94
N PHE A 220 -19.63 -5.39 -4.06
CA PHE A 220 -20.81 -5.97 -4.68
C PHE A 220 -20.70 -7.49 -4.79
N THR A 221 -21.83 -8.14 -5.08
CA THR A 221 -21.93 -9.56 -5.44
C THR A 221 -22.87 -9.78 -6.64
N ASP A 222 -23.26 -8.68 -7.28
CA ASP A 222 -24.14 -8.63 -8.45
C ASP A 222 -23.64 -7.49 -9.34
N ALA A 223 -23.09 -7.85 -10.49
CA ALA A 223 -22.56 -6.96 -11.50
C ALA A 223 -23.56 -6.76 -12.64
N THR A 224 -24.86 -6.57 -12.33
CA THR A 224 -25.90 -6.34 -13.33
C THR A 224 -26.56 -4.98 -13.21
N GLY A 225 -26.75 -4.32 -14.35
CA GLY A 225 -27.47 -3.05 -14.47
C GLY A 225 -26.57 -1.82 -14.47
N TYR A 226 -27.03 -0.77 -15.14
CA TYR A 226 -26.26 0.46 -15.29
C TYR A 226 -26.16 1.26 -13.98
N ASP A 227 -27.28 1.42 -13.27
CA ASP A 227 -27.34 2.23 -12.05
C ASP A 227 -26.48 1.62 -10.91
N SER A 228 -26.43 0.30 -10.81
CA SER A 228 -25.56 -0.42 -9.86
C SER A 228 -24.09 -0.23 -10.23
N GLY A 229 -23.69 -0.48 -11.49
CA GLY A 229 -22.31 -0.29 -11.94
C GLY A 229 -21.82 1.15 -11.76
N LYS A 230 -22.71 2.13 -11.98
CA LYS A 230 -22.44 3.53 -11.69
C LYS A 230 -22.20 3.76 -10.20
N SER A 231 -23.09 3.26 -9.34
CA SER A 231 -23.00 3.42 -7.88
C SER A 231 -21.73 2.77 -7.32
N GLU A 232 -21.34 1.60 -7.81
CA GLU A 232 -20.10 0.93 -7.40
C GLU A 232 -18.87 1.72 -7.84
N ALA A 233 -18.84 2.22 -9.08
CA ALA A 233 -17.72 3.02 -9.57
C ALA A 233 -17.57 4.34 -8.78
N GLU A 234 -18.66 5.04 -8.49
CA GLU A 234 -18.65 6.27 -7.68
C GLU A 234 -18.12 6.02 -6.26
N GLN A 235 -18.48 4.90 -5.63
CA GLN A 235 -17.97 4.52 -4.32
C GLN A 235 -16.49 4.14 -4.35
N ALA A 236 -16.05 3.41 -5.37
CA ALA A 236 -14.66 3.04 -5.57
C ALA A 236 -13.77 4.28 -5.76
N ILE A 237 -14.20 5.23 -6.61
CA ILE A 237 -13.52 6.51 -6.82
C ILE A 237 -13.40 7.28 -5.51
N LYS A 238 -14.50 7.44 -4.78
CA LYS A 238 -14.48 8.15 -3.49
C LYS A 238 -13.48 7.51 -2.53
N LYS A 239 -13.44 6.19 -2.46
CA LYS A 239 -12.52 5.48 -1.57
C LYS A 239 -11.06 5.64 -2.00
N ALA A 240 -10.80 5.60 -3.30
CA ALA A 240 -9.48 5.86 -3.87
C ALA A 240 -9.00 7.29 -3.56
N GLU A 241 -9.88 8.30 -3.68
CA GLU A 241 -9.56 9.69 -3.34
C GLU A 241 -9.25 9.87 -1.85
N GLU A 242 -10.02 9.22 -0.96
CA GLU A 242 -9.78 9.22 0.49
C GLU A 242 -8.41 8.63 0.87
N LEU A 243 -7.94 7.64 0.10
CA LEU A 243 -6.63 7.00 0.29
C LEU A 243 -5.48 7.74 -0.39
N GLY A 244 -5.76 8.78 -1.17
CA GLY A 244 -4.75 9.54 -1.91
C GLY A 244 -4.24 8.82 -3.16
N LEU A 245 -5.04 7.94 -3.76
CA LEU A 245 -4.67 7.18 -4.95
C LEU A 245 -4.34 8.14 -6.12
N PRO A 246 -3.18 8.00 -6.79
CA PRO A 246 -2.78 8.88 -7.87
C PRO A 246 -3.73 8.83 -9.08
N ALA A 247 -3.86 9.96 -9.78
CA ALA A 247 -4.56 10.00 -11.06
C ALA A 247 -3.89 9.10 -12.10
N GLY A 248 -4.68 8.47 -12.95
CA GLY A 248 -4.24 7.53 -13.98
C GLY A 248 -4.21 6.08 -13.53
N VAL A 249 -4.28 5.81 -12.22
CA VAL A 249 -4.28 4.44 -11.68
C VAL A 249 -5.60 3.73 -12.03
N PRO A 250 -5.57 2.49 -12.54
CA PRO A 250 -6.77 1.69 -12.74
C PRO A 250 -7.34 1.17 -11.42
N ILE A 251 -8.67 1.13 -11.33
CA ILE A 251 -9.39 0.47 -10.23
C ILE A 251 -10.09 -0.76 -10.80
N PHE A 252 -9.82 -1.93 -10.23
CA PHE A 252 -10.35 -3.20 -10.71
C PHE A 252 -11.65 -3.57 -10.00
N ALA A 253 -12.75 -3.65 -10.75
CA ALA A 253 -13.98 -4.27 -10.25
C ALA A 253 -13.77 -5.79 -10.11
N ASP A 254 -13.99 -6.32 -8.92
CA ASP A 254 -13.84 -7.73 -8.59
C ASP A 254 -15.12 -8.51 -8.93
N ILE A 255 -15.15 -9.14 -10.11
CA ILE A 255 -16.30 -9.91 -10.61
C ILE A 255 -16.00 -11.40 -10.49
N GLU A 256 -16.38 -11.95 -9.33
CA GLU A 256 -16.22 -13.37 -9.02
C GLU A 256 -17.02 -14.28 -9.97
N PRO A 257 -16.57 -15.53 -10.23
CA PRO A 257 -17.21 -16.43 -11.20
C PRO A 257 -18.69 -16.75 -10.96
N SER A 258 -19.17 -16.56 -9.72
CA SER A 258 -20.57 -16.83 -9.35
C SER A 258 -21.47 -15.59 -9.41
N TYR A 259 -20.90 -14.41 -9.63
CA TYR A 259 -21.68 -13.17 -9.65
C TYR A 259 -22.45 -13.05 -10.96
N PRO A 260 -23.75 -12.70 -10.92
CA PRO A 260 -24.46 -12.28 -12.12
C PRO A 260 -23.74 -11.09 -12.74
N VAL A 261 -23.60 -11.07 -14.07
CA VAL A 261 -22.96 -9.96 -14.78
C VAL A 261 -23.67 -9.65 -16.10
N ASN A 262 -23.73 -8.36 -16.47
CA ASN A 262 -24.21 -7.95 -17.79
C ASN A 262 -23.46 -6.73 -18.35
N SER A 263 -23.68 -6.48 -19.65
CA SER A 263 -23.01 -5.42 -20.40
C SER A 263 -23.32 -4.00 -19.88
N GLU A 264 -24.50 -3.78 -19.29
CA GLU A 264 -24.89 -2.49 -18.72
C GLU A 264 -24.04 -2.10 -17.51
N PHE A 265 -23.70 -3.06 -16.64
CA PHE A 265 -22.81 -2.79 -15.50
C PHE A 265 -21.40 -2.45 -15.96
N ILE A 266 -20.85 -3.24 -16.90
CA ILE A 266 -19.52 -3.02 -17.48
C ILE A 266 -19.45 -1.64 -18.15
N LYS A 267 -20.50 -1.28 -18.89
CA LYS A 267 -20.61 0.05 -19.50
C LYS A 267 -20.62 1.16 -18.44
N ALA A 268 -21.40 1.02 -17.38
CA ALA A 268 -21.48 2.03 -16.33
C ALA A 268 -20.15 2.20 -15.57
N TRP A 269 -19.49 1.08 -15.24
CA TRP A 269 -18.17 1.08 -14.63
C TRP A 269 -17.15 1.84 -15.49
N TYR A 270 -17.12 1.52 -16.79
CA TYR A 270 -16.29 2.22 -17.77
C TYR A 270 -16.63 3.72 -17.87
N ASP A 271 -17.91 4.06 -18.04
CA ASP A 271 -18.35 5.46 -18.23
C ASP A 271 -17.96 6.32 -17.02
N VAL A 272 -18.14 5.83 -15.80
CA VAL A 272 -17.88 6.59 -14.58
C VAL A 272 -16.37 6.74 -14.35
N LEU A 273 -15.60 5.65 -14.39
CA LEU A 273 -14.15 5.73 -14.20
C LEU A 273 -13.47 6.49 -15.33
N GLY A 274 -13.87 6.27 -16.58
CA GLY A 274 -13.31 6.96 -17.75
C GLY A 274 -13.56 8.48 -17.75
N ASN A 275 -14.56 8.96 -17.02
CA ASN A 275 -14.83 10.39 -16.80
C ASN A 275 -14.24 10.93 -15.48
N SER A 276 -13.51 10.09 -14.73
CA SER A 276 -12.84 10.45 -13.48
C SER A 276 -11.32 10.66 -13.69
N ASN A 277 -10.58 10.81 -12.60
CA ASN A 277 -9.11 10.81 -12.63
C ASN A 277 -8.49 9.41 -12.74
N TYR A 278 -9.28 8.35 -12.63
CA TYR A 278 -8.82 6.95 -12.61
C TYR A 278 -9.10 6.24 -13.94
N LYS A 279 -8.67 4.99 -14.07
CA LYS A 279 -8.92 4.14 -15.24
C LYS A 279 -9.82 2.95 -14.89
N PRO A 280 -10.64 2.48 -15.84
CA PRO A 280 -11.46 1.29 -15.62
C PRO A 280 -10.58 0.04 -15.70
N GLY A 281 -10.61 -0.77 -14.64
CA GLY A 281 -10.09 -2.13 -14.61
C GLY A 281 -11.19 -3.14 -14.26
N ILE A 282 -11.10 -4.37 -14.74
CA ILE A 282 -12.00 -5.46 -14.38
C ILE A 282 -11.18 -6.71 -14.08
N TYR A 283 -11.47 -7.33 -12.93
CA TYR A 283 -10.99 -8.64 -12.55
C TYR A 283 -12.09 -9.69 -12.73
N GLY A 284 -11.70 -10.89 -13.18
CA GLY A 284 -12.57 -12.05 -13.21
C GLY A 284 -12.14 -13.09 -14.24
N VAL A 285 -12.99 -14.09 -14.50
CA VAL A 285 -12.70 -15.17 -15.44
C VAL A 285 -13.10 -14.76 -16.87
N PHE A 286 -12.09 -14.53 -17.71
CA PHE A 286 -12.28 -14.09 -19.11
C PHE A 286 -12.10 -15.22 -20.16
N GLU A 287 -12.23 -16.48 -19.74
CA GLU A 287 -12.22 -17.61 -20.69
C GLU A 287 -13.37 -17.50 -21.72
N SER A 288 -13.15 -18.04 -22.91
CA SER A 288 -14.14 -17.98 -23.98
C SER A 288 -15.45 -18.67 -23.57
N GLY A 289 -16.57 -17.94 -23.63
CA GLY A 289 -17.90 -18.44 -23.30
C GLY A 289 -18.32 -18.26 -21.83
N ASN A 290 -17.45 -17.68 -20.99
CA ASN A 290 -17.84 -17.23 -19.66
C ASN A 290 -18.86 -16.06 -19.73
N GLU A 291 -19.71 -15.93 -18.71
CA GLU A 291 -20.70 -14.84 -18.63
C GLU A 291 -20.03 -13.46 -18.61
N LEU A 292 -18.91 -13.32 -17.89
CA LEU A 292 -18.15 -12.06 -17.85
C LEU A 292 -17.57 -11.72 -19.23
N THR A 293 -16.94 -12.68 -19.90
CA THR A 293 -16.43 -12.51 -21.28
C THR A 293 -17.54 -12.05 -22.21
N THR A 294 -18.71 -12.70 -22.15
CA THR A 294 -19.86 -12.39 -23.00
C THR A 294 -20.38 -10.98 -22.73
N ALA A 295 -20.54 -10.61 -21.46
CA ALA A 295 -21.00 -9.29 -21.05
C ALA A 295 -20.01 -8.19 -21.49
N PHE A 296 -18.71 -8.43 -21.36
CA PHE A 296 -17.66 -7.49 -21.74
C PHE A 296 -17.63 -7.29 -23.26
N GLU A 297 -17.69 -8.37 -24.04
CA GLU A 297 -17.73 -8.32 -25.49
C GLU A 297 -19.01 -7.65 -26.02
N GLU A 298 -20.16 -7.85 -25.38
CA GLU A 298 -21.39 -7.15 -25.71
C GLU A 298 -21.26 -5.64 -25.45
N ALA A 299 -20.73 -5.25 -24.29
CA ALA A 299 -20.47 -3.85 -23.97
C ALA A 299 -19.50 -3.22 -24.98
N ALA A 300 -18.38 -3.89 -25.28
CA ALA A 300 -17.40 -3.49 -26.29
C ALA A 300 -17.94 -3.53 -27.74
N GLY A 301 -18.99 -4.31 -27.98
CA GLY A 301 -19.76 -4.34 -29.22
C GLY A 301 -20.49 -3.02 -29.45
N ASN A 302 -21.05 -2.48 -28.37
CA ASN A 302 -21.82 -1.23 -28.35
C ASN A 302 -20.93 0.02 -28.25
N ASP A 303 -19.81 -0.05 -27.53
CA ASP A 303 -18.81 1.01 -27.43
C ASP A 303 -17.39 0.44 -27.52
N LYS A 304 -16.72 0.70 -28.66
CA LYS A 304 -15.37 0.17 -28.93
C LYS A 304 -14.29 0.74 -27.99
N ASN A 305 -14.55 1.86 -27.32
CA ASN A 305 -13.59 2.42 -26.38
C ASN A 305 -13.47 1.58 -25.10
N ILE A 306 -14.51 0.81 -24.75
CA ILE A 306 -14.48 -0.12 -23.60
C ILE A 306 -13.34 -1.13 -23.80
N LEU A 307 -13.26 -1.76 -24.97
CA LEU A 307 -12.19 -2.70 -25.32
C LEU A 307 -10.81 -2.05 -25.28
N ALA A 308 -10.71 -0.82 -25.80
CA ALA A 308 -9.44 -0.13 -25.99
C ALA A 308 -8.90 0.57 -24.74
N SER A 309 -9.69 0.69 -23.67
CA SER A 309 -9.34 1.51 -22.50
C SER A 309 -9.62 0.85 -21.15
N THR A 310 -10.25 -0.33 -21.13
CA THR A 310 -10.49 -1.09 -19.89
C THR A 310 -9.40 -2.12 -19.71
N TYR A 311 -8.69 -2.04 -18.58
CA TYR A 311 -7.67 -3.02 -18.22
C TYR A 311 -8.31 -4.30 -17.71
N ILE A 312 -7.79 -5.45 -18.16
CA ILE A 312 -8.24 -6.77 -17.73
C ILE A 312 -7.18 -7.38 -16.82
N TRP A 313 -7.64 -7.87 -15.67
CA TRP A 313 -6.90 -8.81 -14.82
C TRP A 313 -7.67 -10.12 -14.83
N THR A 314 -7.18 -11.11 -15.58
CA THR A 314 -7.92 -12.37 -15.75
C THR A 314 -7.55 -13.39 -14.69
N ALA A 315 -8.52 -14.19 -14.25
CA ALA A 315 -8.33 -15.36 -13.40
C ALA A 315 -8.28 -16.69 -14.20
N SER A 316 -8.03 -16.61 -15.52
CA SER A 316 -7.92 -17.77 -16.42
C SER A 316 -6.66 -17.73 -17.29
N PRO A 317 -5.98 -18.87 -17.52
CA PRO A 317 -6.25 -20.18 -16.94
C PRO A 317 -5.74 -20.31 -15.50
N HIS A 318 -6.32 -21.24 -14.72
CA HIS A 318 -5.85 -21.50 -13.36
C HIS A 318 -4.84 -22.65 -13.35
N THR A 319 -3.55 -22.33 -13.26
CA THR A 319 -2.46 -23.33 -13.25
C THR A 319 -2.03 -23.76 -11.85
N GLY A 320 -2.46 -23.01 -10.83
CA GLY A 320 -2.16 -23.24 -9.43
C GLY A 320 -0.97 -22.42 -8.93
N THR A 321 -0.96 -22.20 -7.62
CA THR A 321 0.01 -21.37 -6.91
C THR A 321 1.43 -21.93 -6.96
N THR A 322 2.39 -21.09 -7.33
CA THR A 322 3.82 -21.41 -7.40
C THR A 322 4.69 -20.30 -6.82
N SER A 323 5.96 -20.58 -6.54
CA SER A 323 6.96 -19.55 -6.30
C SER A 323 7.24 -18.75 -7.57
N GLU A 324 7.76 -17.52 -7.44
CA GLU A 324 8.19 -16.66 -8.56
C GLU A 324 9.09 -17.41 -9.55
N SER A 325 10.10 -18.14 -9.03
CA SER A 325 11.05 -18.90 -9.86
C SER A 325 10.42 -20.05 -10.65
N ASN A 326 9.21 -20.47 -10.29
CA ASN A 326 8.45 -21.54 -10.91
C ASN A 326 7.11 -21.02 -11.46
N ALA A 327 6.97 -19.70 -11.65
CA ALA A 327 5.80 -19.12 -12.28
C ALA A 327 5.64 -19.67 -13.71
N PRO A 328 4.39 -19.84 -14.18
CA PRO A 328 4.14 -20.28 -15.55
C PRO A 328 4.60 -19.21 -16.56
N THR A 329 4.71 -19.60 -17.83
CA THR A 329 4.81 -18.62 -18.92
C THR A 329 3.56 -17.75 -18.93
N TYR A 330 3.70 -16.43 -19.10
CA TYR A 330 2.57 -15.51 -19.18
C TYR A 330 1.68 -15.80 -20.40
N GLU A 331 0.57 -16.49 -20.16
CA GLU A 331 -0.41 -16.90 -21.18
C GLU A 331 -1.85 -16.67 -20.68
N PRO A 332 -2.23 -15.42 -20.32
CA PRO A 332 -3.59 -15.12 -19.89
C PRO A 332 -4.63 -15.37 -20.97
N GLU A 333 -5.81 -15.85 -20.55
CA GLU A 333 -6.99 -15.90 -21.41
C GLU A 333 -7.85 -14.65 -21.22
N ALA A 334 -8.09 -13.93 -22.32
CA ALA A 334 -8.95 -12.75 -22.38
C ALA A 334 -9.47 -12.50 -23.81
N PRO A 335 -10.50 -11.65 -24.00
CA PRO A 335 -10.95 -11.23 -25.32
C PRO A 335 -9.82 -10.69 -26.19
N GLU A 336 -9.84 -11.02 -27.48
CA GLU A 336 -8.82 -10.53 -28.42
C GLU A 336 -8.75 -9.00 -28.47
N ASN A 337 -7.52 -8.46 -28.51
CA ASN A 337 -7.24 -7.01 -28.54
C ASN A 337 -7.66 -6.25 -27.28
N SER A 338 -7.96 -6.94 -26.17
CA SER A 338 -8.17 -6.30 -24.87
C SER A 338 -6.84 -5.87 -24.23
N LEU A 339 -6.91 -4.93 -23.29
CA LEU A 339 -5.77 -4.47 -22.51
C LEU A 339 -5.51 -5.39 -21.31
N VAL A 340 -4.92 -6.56 -21.54
CA VAL A 340 -4.59 -7.49 -20.45
C VAL A 340 -3.41 -6.96 -19.65
N GLY A 341 -3.68 -6.52 -18.43
CA GLY A 341 -2.70 -6.00 -17.49
C GLY A 341 -2.13 -7.07 -16.55
N GLY A 342 -2.96 -8.06 -16.18
CA GLY A 342 -2.55 -9.08 -15.23
C GLY A 342 -3.25 -10.41 -15.40
N TRP A 343 -2.69 -11.41 -14.74
CA TRP A 343 -3.19 -12.77 -14.70
C TRP A 343 -3.00 -13.37 -13.31
N GLN A 344 -4.12 -13.69 -12.65
CA GLN A 344 -4.11 -14.54 -11.46
C GLN A 344 -4.10 -16.00 -11.90
N TYR A 345 -2.95 -16.66 -11.74
CA TYR A 345 -2.76 -18.02 -12.20
C TYR A 345 -2.89 -19.06 -11.07
N GLY A 346 -2.88 -18.62 -9.81
CA GLY A 346 -2.91 -19.49 -8.64
C GLY A 346 -3.62 -18.82 -7.45
N ILE A 347 -4.39 -19.60 -6.69
CA ILE A 347 -5.12 -19.15 -5.50
C ILE A 347 -4.68 -19.94 -4.26
N GLU A 348 -4.96 -19.39 -3.08
CA GLU A 348 -4.82 -20.04 -1.78
C GLU A 348 -3.42 -20.63 -1.54
N GLY A 349 -2.43 -19.74 -1.53
CA GLY A 349 -1.08 -20.05 -1.07
C GLY A 349 -1.09 -20.77 0.28
N LYS A 350 -0.41 -21.92 0.35
CA LYS A 350 -0.39 -22.75 1.56
C LYS A 350 0.47 -22.19 2.70
N ALA A 351 1.55 -21.47 2.37
CA ALA A 351 2.47 -20.96 3.40
C ALA A 351 2.01 -19.60 3.94
N CYS A 352 1.51 -18.74 3.06
CA CYS A 352 0.77 -17.52 3.41
C CYS A 352 -0.46 -17.40 2.52
N ASN A 353 -1.53 -16.84 3.08
CA ASN A 353 -2.83 -16.69 2.43
C ASN A 353 -2.79 -15.57 1.38
N ILE A 354 -2.20 -15.90 0.23
CA ILE A 354 -2.05 -15.04 -0.94
C ILE A 354 -2.44 -15.80 -2.20
N ASP A 355 -2.77 -15.05 -3.23
CA ASP A 355 -2.91 -15.54 -4.59
C ASP A 355 -1.73 -15.06 -5.43
N THR A 356 -1.34 -15.83 -6.46
CA THR A 356 -0.14 -15.57 -7.26
C THR A 356 -0.47 -15.10 -8.66
N ASN A 357 0.25 -14.06 -9.09
CA ASN A 357 -0.06 -13.30 -10.26
C ASN A 357 1.17 -13.05 -11.14
N LEU A 358 0.90 -12.85 -12.43
CA LEU A 358 1.85 -12.27 -13.37
C LEU A 358 1.24 -11.01 -13.99
N PHE A 359 2.05 -9.98 -14.19
CA PHE A 359 1.63 -8.69 -14.71
C PHE A 359 2.51 -8.26 -15.88
N SER A 360 1.90 -7.61 -16.88
CA SER A 360 2.66 -7.04 -17.99
C SER A 360 3.42 -5.78 -17.54
N GLY A 361 4.60 -5.52 -18.12
CA GLY A 361 5.39 -4.32 -17.83
C GLY A 361 4.62 -3.02 -18.11
N LYS A 362 3.64 -3.06 -19.01
CA LYS A 362 2.76 -1.91 -19.28
C LYS A 362 1.86 -1.54 -18.11
N ILE A 363 1.32 -2.53 -17.38
CA ILE A 363 0.44 -2.20 -16.26
C ILE A 363 1.23 -1.59 -15.12
N THR A 364 2.48 -2.02 -14.90
CA THR A 364 3.31 -1.57 -13.78
C THR A 364 3.67 -0.08 -13.87
N GLU A 365 3.65 0.51 -15.08
CA GLU A 365 3.85 1.95 -15.28
C GLU A 365 2.71 2.83 -14.74
N ILE A 366 1.55 2.23 -14.46
CA ILE A 366 0.33 2.96 -14.09
C ILE A 366 -0.33 2.45 -12.81
N LEU A 367 0.27 1.49 -12.10
CA LEU A 367 -0.19 1.08 -10.77
C LEU A 367 0.24 2.11 -9.70
N TRP A 368 -0.36 2.01 -8.50
CA TRP A 368 -0.12 2.96 -7.41
C TRP A 368 1.24 2.76 -6.76
#